data_AF-A0A4D4M2I4-F1
#
_entry.id   AF-A0A4D4M2I4-F1
#
_cell.length_a   1.000
_cell.length_b   1.000
_cell.length_c   1.000
_cell.angle_alpha   90.00
_cell.angle_beta   90.00
_cell.angle_gamma   90.00
#
_symmetry.space_group_name_H-M   'P 1'
#
loop_
_entity.id
_entity.type
_entity.pdbx_description
1 polymer ?
#
loop_
_entity_poly.entity_id
_entity_poly.type
_entity_poly.pdbx_seq_one_letter_code
_entity_poly.pdbx_strand_id
1 'polypeptide(L)'
;MALLTTARGGRYERTARGLVYRPSGREPKLYAGSRRGIPYQARGDNAKGPYGRHRPLLLTDEVMARFRKRADSGEAPDFLAEIWPLVAKEVETVYYECLLNRRDRLPEHPASPPDRPAFRDRFLAAALGSPEESAVLDEFGVRGADRWSWDRISRPYTGHTFDGPAAWRSWLLARLREDAEQAALGNVEGPLKAALDVLRDLRNELRLIVDHGGLSGASRRDHLDRWYTPLNAFLSIGPPRRRIEEMTALIEAGVLDVLGPRLEVRAEDGAWVARSPDVPGSAVRAITLVEARLPEPDLRRTADELLAGLLKTGRCRPHTVDGYETGGLDVTPRPYRLIDRQGAVHARRFAFGVPTEGVHWVTAAGARPGVDSVTLSDADAMARAVLRAAASVAGPETEPDPWLNVELASID
;
A
#
# COMPACT_ATOMS: atom_id res chain seq x y z
N MET A 1 9.18 17.32 -1.37
CA MET A 1 9.05 18.58 -0.59
C MET A 1 10.39 19.15 -0.15
N ALA A 2 11.30 18.38 0.48
CA ALA A 2 12.57 18.91 1.02
C ALA A 2 13.39 19.78 0.05
N LEU A 3 13.51 19.39 -1.23
CA LEU A 3 14.21 20.16 -2.27
C LEU A 3 13.60 21.54 -2.55
N LEU A 4 12.30 21.70 -2.29
CA LEU A 4 11.54 22.93 -2.51
C LEU A 4 11.38 23.75 -1.22
N THR A 5 11.81 23.22 -0.07
CA THR A 5 11.61 23.82 1.25
C THR A 5 12.93 23.93 2.00
N THR A 6 13.35 22.90 2.73
CA THR A 6 14.57 22.93 3.56
C THR A 6 15.84 23.15 2.75
N ALA A 7 15.95 22.56 1.55
CA ALA A 7 17.08 22.80 0.65
C ALA A 7 17.14 24.24 0.12
N ARG A 8 16.06 25.00 0.27
CA ARG A 8 15.99 26.43 -0.05
C ARG A 8 16.19 27.30 1.19
N GLY A 9 16.43 26.73 2.36
CA GLY A 9 16.84 27.42 3.58
C GLY A 9 15.75 27.60 4.63
N GLY A 10 14.50 27.25 4.34
CA GLY A 10 13.46 27.25 5.37
C GLY A 10 13.67 26.12 6.39
N ARG A 11 13.09 26.25 7.58
CA ARG A 11 13.40 25.38 8.73
C ARG A 11 12.14 24.96 9.45
N TYR A 12 12.13 23.73 9.95
CA TYR A 12 11.09 23.28 10.89
C TYR A 12 11.56 23.51 12.32
N GLU A 13 10.72 24.12 13.13
CA GLU A 13 10.96 24.44 14.53
C GLU A 13 9.90 23.74 15.39
N ARG A 14 10.32 22.97 16.40
CA ARG A 14 9.38 22.36 17.35
C ARG A 14 9.01 23.40 18.39
N THR A 15 7.71 23.66 18.56
CA THR A 15 7.17 24.57 19.57
C THR A 15 6.24 23.81 20.51
N ALA A 16 5.82 24.45 21.61
CA ALA A 16 4.81 23.90 22.52
C ALA A 16 3.46 23.58 21.83
N ARG A 17 3.16 24.24 20.70
CA ARG A 17 1.91 24.04 19.93
C ARG A 17 2.07 23.06 18.76
N GLY A 18 3.24 22.45 18.59
CA GLY A 18 3.55 21.56 17.48
C GLY A 18 4.67 22.07 16.57
N LEU A 19 4.79 21.45 15.40
CA LEU A 19 5.83 21.77 14.41
C LEU A 19 5.43 23.02 13.62
N VAL A 20 6.31 24.01 13.56
CA VAL A 20 6.11 25.24 12.79
C VAL A 20 7.16 25.32 11.68
N TYR A 21 6.77 25.74 10.48
CA TYR A 21 7.71 25.98 9.39
C TYR A 21 8.05 27.47 9.30
N ARG A 22 9.35 27.78 9.28
CA ARG A 22 9.90 29.12 9.07
C ARG A 22 10.38 29.23 7.62
N PRO A 23 9.64 29.92 6.73
CA PRO A 23 10.07 30.09 5.35
C PRO A 23 11.33 30.97 5.30
N SER A 24 12.20 30.70 4.33
CA SER A 24 13.35 31.56 4.02
C SER A 24 13.02 32.67 3.02
N GLY A 25 11.88 32.56 2.33
CA GLY A 25 11.49 33.44 1.23
C GLY A 25 11.99 32.98 -0.14
N ARG A 26 12.77 31.89 -0.20
CA ARG A 26 13.27 31.30 -1.46
C ARG A 26 12.44 30.11 -1.94
N GLU A 27 11.50 29.66 -1.12
CA GLU A 27 10.55 28.60 -1.46
C GLU A 27 9.61 29.08 -2.60
N PRO A 28 9.33 28.26 -3.61
CA PRO A 28 8.25 28.56 -4.54
C PRO A 28 6.89 28.40 -3.82
N LYS A 29 5.86 29.05 -4.36
CA LYS A 29 4.48 28.72 -3.99
C LYS A 29 4.13 27.34 -4.53
N LEU A 30 3.71 26.43 -3.66
CA LEU A 30 3.40 25.05 -4.02
C LEU A 30 1.90 24.82 -4.04
N TYR A 31 1.42 24.20 -5.11
CA TYR A 31 0.07 23.67 -5.23
C TYR A 31 0.16 22.16 -5.38
N ALA A 32 -0.50 21.43 -4.50
CA ALA A 32 -0.56 19.97 -4.55
C ALA A 32 -1.99 19.47 -4.68
N GLY A 33 -2.13 18.26 -5.20
CA GLY A 33 -3.41 17.56 -5.18
C GLY A 33 -3.28 16.15 -5.72
N SER A 34 -4.37 15.41 -5.59
CA SER A 34 -4.50 14.04 -6.08
C SER A 34 -5.96 13.80 -6.44
N ARG A 35 -6.27 12.68 -7.10
CA ARG A 35 -7.67 12.30 -7.34
C ARG A 35 -8.48 12.17 -6.05
N ARG A 36 -7.85 11.70 -4.97
CA ARG A 36 -8.51 11.57 -3.65
C ARG A 36 -8.59 12.91 -2.91
N GLY A 37 -7.75 13.89 -3.25
CA GLY A 37 -7.69 15.22 -2.64
C GLY A 37 -6.87 15.32 -1.36
N ILE A 38 -6.62 14.21 -0.68
CA ILE A 38 -5.91 14.13 0.59
C ILE A 38 -4.65 13.26 0.48
N PRO A 39 -3.61 13.50 1.30
CA PRO A 39 -2.42 12.65 1.35
C PRO A 39 -2.75 11.27 1.94
N TYR A 40 -1.88 10.30 1.75
CA TYR A 40 -2.00 8.98 2.40
C TYR A 40 -2.00 9.12 3.92
N GLN A 41 -2.70 8.22 4.61
CA GLN A 41 -2.77 8.24 6.07
C GLN A 41 -1.41 7.98 6.71
N ALA A 42 -1.07 8.69 7.79
CA ALA A 42 0.10 8.37 8.58
C ALA A 42 0.05 6.92 9.06
N ARG A 43 1.20 6.25 9.00
CA ARG A 43 1.41 5.01 9.76
C ARG A 43 1.43 5.35 11.24
N GLY A 44 0.85 4.47 12.06
CA GLY A 44 1.01 4.53 13.51
C GLY A 44 2.48 4.43 13.90
N ASP A 45 2.87 5.13 14.95
CA ASP A 45 4.20 4.99 15.54
C ASP A 45 4.41 3.52 15.94
N ASN A 46 5.57 2.97 15.60
CA ASN A 46 5.77 1.52 15.68
C ASN A 46 5.92 1.06 17.14
N ALA A 47 4.87 0.47 17.69
CA ALA A 47 4.82 -0.16 19.00
C ALA A 47 4.93 -1.70 18.93
N LYS A 48 4.83 -2.30 17.73
CA LYS A 48 5.01 -3.76 17.51
C LYS A 48 6.48 -4.21 17.53
N GLY A 49 7.43 -3.26 17.51
CA GLY A 49 8.84 -3.57 17.31
C GLY A 49 9.16 -4.04 15.89
N PRO A 50 10.37 -4.60 15.64
CA PRO A 50 10.78 -5.02 14.30
C PRO A 50 10.11 -6.31 13.81
N TYR A 51 9.68 -7.18 14.74
CA TYR A 51 9.21 -8.53 14.43
C TYR A 51 7.70 -8.75 14.62
N GLY A 52 7.03 -7.86 15.35
CA GLY A 52 5.59 -7.98 15.59
C GLY A 52 4.79 -7.82 14.30
N ARG A 53 3.78 -8.67 14.10
CA ARG A 53 2.81 -8.60 13.00
C ARG A 53 1.46 -9.17 13.44
N HIS A 54 0.40 -8.73 12.77
CA HIS A 54 -0.89 -9.43 12.82
C HIS A 54 -0.74 -10.85 12.28
N ARG A 55 -1.37 -11.81 12.98
CA ARG A 55 -1.52 -13.18 12.51
C ARG A 55 -2.95 -13.33 12.01
N PRO A 56 -3.16 -13.76 10.76
CA PRO A 56 -4.50 -13.92 10.20
C PRO A 56 -5.38 -14.83 11.08
N LEU A 57 -6.61 -14.39 11.33
CA LEU A 57 -7.66 -15.12 12.02
C LEU A 57 -8.59 -15.85 11.04
N LEU A 58 -8.81 -15.26 9.85
CA LEU A 58 -9.74 -15.73 8.82
C LEU A 58 -9.01 -16.18 7.54
N LEU A 59 -7.94 -15.49 7.15
CA LEU A 59 -7.10 -15.90 6.00
C LEU A 59 -6.12 -16.99 6.42
N THR A 60 -6.64 -18.12 6.89
CA THR A 60 -5.85 -19.28 7.31
C THR A 60 -5.29 -20.04 6.10
N ASP A 61 -4.28 -20.89 6.34
CA ASP A 61 -3.68 -21.72 5.29
C ASP A 61 -4.72 -22.58 4.56
N GLU A 62 -5.72 -23.10 5.28
CA GLU A 62 -6.82 -23.88 4.70
C GLU A 62 -7.70 -23.02 3.77
N VAL A 63 -8.05 -21.81 4.20
CA VAL A 63 -8.86 -20.88 3.40
C VAL A 63 -8.11 -20.45 2.14
N MET A 64 -6.82 -20.13 2.27
CA MET A 64 -5.96 -19.78 1.12
C MET A 64 -5.83 -20.95 0.15
N ALA A 65 -5.57 -22.17 0.66
CA ALA A 65 -5.47 -23.37 -0.16
C ALA A 65 -6.79 -23.69 -0.90
N ARG A 66 -7.94 -23.47 -0.25
CA ARG A 66 -9.26 -23.64 -0.87
C ARG A 66 -9.46 -22.67 -2.03
N PHE A 67 -9.12 -21.39 -1.86
CA PHE A 67 -9.20 -20.41 -2.95
C PHE A 67 -8.27 -20.78 -4.10
N ARG A 68 -7.05 -21.22 -3.81
CA ARG A 68 -6.10 -21.68 -4.83
C ARG A 68 -6.60 -22.89 -5.60
N LYS A 69 -7.06 -23.93 -4.90
CA LYS A 69 -7.62 -25.13 -5.54
C LYS A 69 -8.77 -24.78 -6.48
N ARG A 70 -9.64 -23.85 -6.09
CA ARG A 70 -10.74 -23.37 -6.94
C ARG A 70 -10.25 -22.62 -8.17
N ALA A 71 -9.31 -21.69 -8.01
CA ALA A 71 -8.70 -20.99 -9.15
C ALA A 71 -8.03 -21.95 -10.14
N ASP A 72 -7.27 -22.92 -9.64
CA ASP A 72 -6.58 -23.91 -10.47
C ASP A 72 -7.56 -24.88 -11.17
N SER A 73 -8.81 -24.98 -10.68
CA SER A 73 -9.89 -25.79 -11.28
C SER A 73 -10.81 -24.99 -12.21
N GLY A 74 -10.50 -23.72 -12.47
CA GLY A 74 -11.30 -22.83 -13.34
C GLY A 74 -12.47 -22.13 -12.64
N GLU A 75 -12.57 -22.19 -11.31
CA GLU A 75 -13.61 -21.55 -10.50
C GLU A 75 -13.01 -20.45 -9.60
N ALA A 76 -12.16 -19.60 -10.19
CA ALA A 76 -11.42 -18.58 -9.48
C ALA A 76 -12.34 -17.65 -8.66
N PRO A 77 -11.98 -17.33 -7.40
CA PRO A 77 -12.83 -16.53 -6.53
C PRO A 77 -12.94 -15.07 -6.98
N ASP A 78 -14.05 -14.45 -6.60
CA ASP A 78 -14.20 -12.99 -6.71
C ASP A 78 -13.57 -12.29 -5.51
N PHE A 79 -12.73 -11.29 -5.76
CA PHE A 79 -11.99 -10.60 -4.70
C PHE A 79 -12.92 -9.81 -3.80
N LEU A 80 -13.90 -9.10 -4.37
CA LEU A 80 -14.77 -8.21 -3.61
C LEU A 80 -15.84 -9.00 -2.85
N ALA A 81 -16.37 -10.07 -3.44
CA ALA A 81 -17.44 -10.86 -2.86
C ALA A 81 -16.93 -11.92 -1.86
N GLU A 82 -15.74 -12.49 -2.06
CA GLU A 82 -15.29 -13.66 -1.28
C GLU A 82 -14.05 -13.41 -0.43
N ILE A 83 -13.09 -12.62 -0.92
CA ILE A 83 -11.81 -12.39 -0.20
C ILE A 83 -11.89 -11.13 0.68
N TRP A 84 -12.40 -10.03 0.13
CA TRP A 84 -12.52 -8.75 0.81
C TRP A 84 -13.29 -8.84 2.13
N PRO A 85 -14.42 -9.55 2.26
CA PRO A 85 -15.12 -9.64 3.53
C PRO A 85 -14.25 -10.23 4.65
N LEU A 86 -13.35 -11.16 4.33
CA LEU A 86 -12.40 -11.74 5.28
C LEU A 86 -11.35 -10.69 5.71
N VAL A 87 -10.77 -9.96 4.75
CA VAL A 87 -9.82 -8.86 5.01
C VAL A 87 -10.47 -7.78 5.87
N ALA A 88 -11.69 -7.37 5.53
CA ALA A 88 -12.43 -6.35 6.24
C ALA A 88 -12.70 -6.78 7.68
N LYS A 89 -13.15 -8.02 7.90
CA LYS A 89 -13.39 -8.56 9.24
C LYS A 89 -12.13 -8.65 10.09
N GLU A 90 -10.99 -9.01 9.51
CA GLU A 90 -9.70 -9.02 10.22
C GLU A 90 -9.33 -7.62 10.73
N VAL A 91 -9.45 -6.61 9.86
CA VAL A 91 -9.19 -5.21 10.20
C VAL A 91 -10.14 -4.70 11.28
N GLU A 92 -11.43 -4.94 11.11
CA GLU A 92 -12.47 -4.50 12.03
C GLU A 92 -12.38 -5.18 13.40
N THR A 93 -12.03 -6.47 13.43
CA THR A 93 -11.78 -7.20 14.68
C THR A 93 -10.69 -6.53 15.49
N VAL A 94 -9.54 -6.22 14.86
CA VAL A 94 -8.43 -5.52 15.54
C VAL A 94 -8.86 -4.13 16.01
N TYR A 95 -9.63 -3.40 15.18
CA TYR A 95 -10.15 -2.09 15.57
C TYR A 95 -11.01 -2.17 16.84
N TYR A 96 -12.01 -3.07 16.86
CA TYR A 96 -12.94 -3.16 17.99
C TYR A 96 -12.27 -3.73 19.24
N GLU A 97 -11.37 -4.71 19.11
CA GLU A 97 -10.59 -5.18 20.27
C GLU A 97 -9.76 -4.04 20.87
N CYS A 98 -9.02 -3.28 20.06
CA CYS A 98 -8.26 -2.14 20.55
C CYS A 98 -9.16 -1.07 21.19
N LEU A 99 -10.32 -0.78 20.60
CA LEU A 99 -11.29 0.19 21.12
C LEU A 99 -11.81 -0.23 22.50
N LEU A 100 -12.26 -1.49 22.64
CA LEU A 100 -12.74 -2.05 23.90
C LEU A 100 -11.63 -2.06 24.95
N ASN A 101 -10.42 -2.51 24.58
CA ASN A 101 -9.26 -2.55 25.46
C ASN A 101 -8.89 -1.17 26.02
N ARG A 102 -9.00 -0.13 25.19
CA ARG A 102 -8.71 1.24 25.59
C ARG A 102 -9.78 1.78 26.53
N ARG A 103 -11.06 1.46 26.29
CA ARG A 103 -12.19 1.86 27.14
C ARG A 103 -12.06 1.26 28.55
N ASP A 104 -11.70 -0.02 28.65
CA ASP A 104 -11.53 -0.72 29.95
C ASP A 104 -10.40 -0.14 30.82
N ARG A 105 -9.43 0.56 30.20
CA ARG A 105 -8.31 1.20 30.91
C ARG A 105 -8.64 2.60 31.42
N LEU A 106 -9.79 3.17 31.04
CA LEU A 106 -10.19 4.52 31.48
C LEU A 106 -10.79 4.46 32.90
N PRO A 107 -10.43 5.38 33.80
CA PRO A 107 -10.87 5.36 35.21
C PRO A 107 -12.39 5.41 35.41
N GLU A 108 -13.12 5.95 34.43
CA GLU A 108 -14.57 6.18 34.46
C GLU A 108 -15.39 4.91 34.15
N HIS A 109 -14.73 3.81 33.78
CA HIS A 109 -15.34 2.51 33.55
C HIS A 109 -14.64 1.45 34.41
N PRO A 110 -15.17 1.11 35.62
CA PRO A 110 -14.63 0.02 36.40
C PRO A 110 -14.70 -1.28 35.57
N ALA A 111 -13.59 -2.02 35.55
CA ALA A 111 -13.38 -3.21 34.73
C ALA A 111 -14.63 -4.11 34.65
N SER A 112 -15.26 -4.19 33.48
CA SER A 112 -16.08 -5.37 33.16
C SER A 112 -15.16 -6.57 32.87
N PRO A 113 -15.58 -7.80 33.19
CA PRO A 113 -14.69 -8.95 33.23
C PRO A 113 -14.14 -9.35 31.84
N PRO A 114 -13.00 -10.07 31.82
CA PRO A 114 -12.30 -10.45 30.62
C PRO A 114 -12.99 -11.64 29.96
N ASP A 115 -13.78 -11.39 28.93
CA ASP A 115 -14.03 -12.42 27.91
C ASP A 115 -13.93 -11.85 26.49
N ARG A 116 -12.75 -11.26 26.21
CA ARG A 116 -12.37 -10.83 24.86
C ARG A 116 -12.32 -11.97 23.84
N PRO A 117 -11.91 -13.21 24.21
CA PRO A 117 -12.12 -14.37 23.35
C PRO A 117 -13.60 -14.50 22.92
N ALA A 118 -14.55 -14.34 23.83
CA ALA A 118 -15.96 -14.36 23.48
C ALA A 118 -16.38 -13.22 22.53
N PHE A 119 -15.87 -11.98 22.68
CA PHE A 119 -16.12 -10.91 21.69
C PHE A 119 -15.63 -11.31 20.31
N ARG A 120 -14.34 -11.69 20.21
CA ARG A 120 -13.69 -12.03 18.95
C ARG A 120 -14.45 -13.13 18.23
N ASP A 121 -14.71 -14.24 18.92
CA ASP A 121 -15.34 -15.42 18.32
C ASP A 121 -16.76 -15.09 17.82
N ARG A 122 -17.54 -14.35 18.61
CA ARG A 122 -18.89 -13.92 18.23
C ARG A 122 -18.88 -12.92 17.08
N PHE A 123 -17.95 -11.96 17.09
CA PHE A 123 -17.82 -10.98 16.02
C PHE A 123 -17.41 -11.66 14.71
N LEU A 124 -16.41 -12.56 14.75
CA LEU A 124 -15.95 -13.30 13.56
C LEU A 124 -17.01 -14.27 13.01
N ALA A 125 -17.89 -14.82 13.87
CA ALA A 125 -18.99 -15.67 13.44
C ALA A 125 -20.12 -14.92 12.70
N ALA A 126 -20.28 -13.62 12.96
CA ALA A 126 -21.25 -12.78 12.26
C ALA A 126 -20.72 -12.34 10.88
N ALA A 127 -21.55 -12.40 9.85
CA ALA A 127 -21.18 -11.94 8.52
C ALA A 127 -20.98 -10.40 8.49
N LEU A 128 -20.05 -9.93 7.66
CA LEU A 128 -19.75 -8.50 7.52
C LEU A 128 -21.03 -7.72 7.13
N GLY A 129 -21.36 -6.69 7.90
CA GLY A 129 -22.52 -5.83 7.67
C GLY A 129 -23.88 -6.46 8.06
N SER A 130 -23.90 -7.63 8.70
CA SER A 130 -25.16 -8.28 9.05
C SER A 130 -25.82 -7.67 10.30
N PRO A 131 -27.13 -7.87 10.51
CA PRO A 131 -27.80 -7.46 11.76
C PRO A 131 -27.18 -8.10 13.00
N GLU A 132 -26.69 -9.34 12.89
CA GLU A 132 -26.01 -10.06 13.98
C GLU A 132 -24.69 -9.38 14.35
N GLU A 133 -23.91 -8.91 13.36
CA GLU A 133 -22.69 -8.14 13.61
C GLU A 133 -23.01 -6.87 14.40
N SER A 134 -24.06 -6.15 14.00
CA SER A 134 -24.52 -4.95 14.71
C SER A 134 -24.98 -5.27 16.14
N ALA A 135 -25.71 -6.38 16.34
CA ALA A 135 -26.17 -6.80 17.66
C ALA A 135 -25.00 -7.16 18.60
N VAL A 136 -23.95 -7.81 18.08
CA VAL A 136 -22.71 -8.04 18.85
C VAL A 136 -22.08 -6.70 19.25
N LEU A 137 -21.96 -5.74 18.33
CA LEU A 137 -21.40 -4.42 18.67
C LEU A 137 -22.24 -3.68 19.73
N ASP A 138 -23.57 -3.77 19.66
CA ASP A 138 -24.48 -3.18 20.65
C ASP A 138 -24.33 -3.81 22.03
N GLU A 139 -24.26 -5.14 22.10
CA GLU A 139 -24.09 -5.85 23.37
C GLU A 139 -22.77 -5.49 24.08
N PHE A 140 -21.71 -5.30 23.31
CA PHE A 140 -20.41 -4.85 23.84
C PHE A 140 -20.33 -3.32 23.98
N GLY A 141 -21.44 -2.60 23.78
CA GLY A 141 -21.57 -1.16 24.01
C GLY A 141 -20.76 -0.29 23.05
N VAL A 142 -20.50 -0.75 21.82
CA VAL A 142 -19.81 0.04 20.79
C VAL A 142 -20.80 1.04 20.19
N ARG A 143 -20.62 2.33 20.54
CA ARG A 143 -21.49 3.42 20.09
C ARG A 143 -21.44 3.57 18.57
N GLY A 144 -22.54 3.99 17.95
CA GLY A 144 -22.63 4.19 16.50
C GLY A 144 -21.54 5.11 15.92
N ALA A 145 -21.12 6.14 16.64
CA ALA A 145 -20.03 7.03 16.23
C ALA A 145 -18.65 6.33 16.20
N ASP A 146 -18.46 5.33 17.08
CA ASP A 146 -17.23 4.55 17.20
C ASP A 146 -17.22 3.35 16.25
N ARG A 147 -18.33 3.03 15.57
CA ARG A 147 -18.38 1.92 14.60
C ARG A 147 -17.54 2.21 13.37
N TRP A 148 -16.83 1.18 12.91
CA TRP A 148 -16.00 1.24 11.71
C TRP A 148 -16.85 1.54 10.48
N SER A 149 -16.29 2.30 9.54
CA SER A 149 -16.92 2.59 8.26
C SER A 149 -15.84 2.73 7.18
N TRP A 150 -15.80 1.76 6.27
CA TRP A 150 -14.89 1.77 5.13
C TRP A 150 -15.11 2.99 4.23
N ASP A 151 -16.36 3.43 4.07
CA ASP A 151 -16.69 4.63 3.31
C ASP A 151 -16.12 5.89 3.96
N ARG A 152 -16.32 6.06 5.27
CA ARG A 152 -15.79 7.22 6.01
C ARG A 152 -14.26 7.24 6.02
N ILE A 153 -13.63 6.08 6.12
CA ILE A 153 -12.16 5.97 6.19
C ILE A 153 -11.52 6.16 4.81
N SER A 154 -12.15 5.66 3.75
CA SER A 154 -11.65 5.79 2.37
C SER A 154 -11.89 7.20 1.79
N ARG A 155 -12.98 7.85 2.18
CA ARG A 155 -13.41 9.18 1.72
C ARG A 155 -13.93 10.03 2.89
N PRO A 156 -13.03 10.55 3.73
CA PRO A 156 -13.39 11.25 4.98
C PRO A 156 -14.12 12.58 4.80
N TYR A 157 -14.13 13.14 3.59
CA TYR A 157 -14.90 14.35 3.24
C TYR A 157 -16.31 14.04 2.73
N THR A 158 -16.73 12.76 2.68
CA THR A 158 -18.10 12.40 2.29
C THR A 158 -19.10 13.10 3.21
N GLY A 159 -20.17 13.65 2.62
CA GLY A 159 -21.17 14.45 3.33
C GLY A 159 -20.78 15.90 3.63
N HIS A 160 -19.58 16.34 3.26
CA HIS A 160 -19.15 17.74 3.36
C HIS A 160 -19.31 18.45 2.01
N THR A 161 -19.78 19.70 2.05
CA THR A 161 -19.73 20.63 0.91
C THR A 161 -18.75 21.74 1.27
N PHE A 162 -17.88 22.12 0.34
CA PHE A 162 -16.89 23.17 0.56
C PHE A 162 -17.26 24.40 -0.25
N ASP A 163 -17.45 25.53 0.42
CA ASP A 163 -17.81 26.81 -0.22
C ASP A 163 -16.60 27.56 -0.80
N GLY A 164 -15.41 26.95 -0.73
CA GLY A 164 -14.20 27.48 -1.36
C GLY A 164 -12.90 26.99 -0.74
N PRO A 165 -11.74 27.51 -1.20
CA PRO A 165 -10.43 27.02 -0.80
C PRO A 165 -10.15 27.16 0.70
N ALA A 166 -10.69 28.20 1.35
CA ALA A 166 -10.52 28.41 2.79
C ALA A 166 -11.23 27.34 3.64
N ALA A 167 -12.47 26.97 3.28
CA ALA A 167 -13.22 25.91 3.96
C ALA A 167 -12.51 24.56 3.81
N TRP A 168 -12.08 24.24 2.58
CA TRP A 168 -11.30 23.04 2.29
C TRP A 168 -9.98 22.99 3.08
N ARG A 169 -9.23 24.09 3.10
CA ARG A 169 -7.96 24.20 3.83
C ARG A 169 -8.16 23.98 5.33
N SER A 170 -9.17 24.59 5.94
CA SER A 170 -9.48 24.44 7.36
C SER A 170 -9.84 22.99 7.70
N TRP A 171 -10.69 22.36 6.89
CA TRP A 171 -11.06 20.95 7.05
C TRP A 171 -9.85 20.02 6.91
N LEU A 172 -9.01 20.25 5.89
CA LEU A 172 -7.82 19.44 5.66
C LEU A 172 -6.83 19.55 6.83
N LEU A 173 -6.58 20.77 7.34
CA LEU A 173 -5.71 20.97 8.49
C LEU A 173 -6.23 20.23 9.74
N ALA A 174 -7.54 20.28 10.01
CA ALA A 174 -8.14 19.50 11.09
C ALA A 174 -7.93 17.99 10.89
N ARG A 175 -8.14 17.49 9.67
CA ARG A 175 -7.95 16.08 9.33
C ARG A 175 -6.49 15.63 9.48
N LEU A 176 -5.52 16.44 9.06
CA LEU A 176 -4.09 16.11 9.18
C LEU A 176 -3.64 16.06 10.65
N ARG A 177 -4.19 16.94 11.50
CA ARG A 177 -3.92 16.92 12.94
C ARG A 177 -4.52 15.67 13.59
N GLU A 178 -5.77 15.35 13.29
CA GLU A 178 -6.42 14.12 13.76
C GLU A 178 -5.63 12.87 13.32
N ASP A 179 -5.20 12.81 12.06
CA ASP A 179 -4.40 11.70 11.54
C ASP A 179 -3.06 11.54 12.28
N ALA A 180 -2.40 12.66 12.59
CA ALA A 180 -1.17 12.67 13.38
C ALA A 180 -1.39 12.26 14.84
N GLU A 181 -2.49 12.69 15.47
CA GLU A 181 -2.88 12.27 16.82
C GLU A 181 -3.16 10.77 16.88
N GLN A 182 -3.93 10.24 15.92
CA GLN A 182 -4.19 8.81 15.80
C GLN A 182 -2.88 8.03 15.57
N ALA A 183 -1.96 8.56 14.76
CA ALA A 183 -0.64 7.97 14.56
C ALA A 183 0.20 7.92 15.84
N ALA A 184 0.10 8.92 16.71
CA ALA A 184 0.82 8.97 17.98
C ALA A 184 0.32 7.92 19.00
N LEU A 185 -0.92 7.44 18.87
CA LEU A 185 -1.42 6.31 19.66
C LEU A 185 -0.76 4.96 19.30
N GLY A 186 0.04 4.94 18.23
CA GLY A 186 0.79 3.78 17.79
C GLY A 186 -0.03 2.72 17.07
N ASN A 187 0.64 1.70 16.53
CA ASN A 187 0.03 0.60 15.78
C ASN A 187 -0.33 -0.64 16.64
N VAL A 188 -0.47 -0.46 17.96
CA VAL A 188 -0.92 -1.49 18.90
C VAL A 188 -2.08 -0.97 19.76
N GLU A 189 -1.88 0.14 20.46
CA GLU A 189 -2.91 0.69 21.37
C GLU A 189 -3.91 1.61 20.66
N GLY A 190 -3.50 2.27 19.57
CA GLY A 190 -4.36 3.12 18.77
C GLY A 190 -5.30 2.30 17.88
N PRO A 191 -6.63 2.30 18.11
CA PRO A 191 -7.55 1.41 17.39
C PRO A 191 -7.49 1.58 15.87
N LEU A 192 -7.52 2.82 15.39
CA LEU A 192 -7.50 3.10 13.94
C LEU A 192 -6.19 2.61 13.31
N LYS A 193 -5.04 2.95 13.90
CA LYS A 193 -3.74 2.66 13.28
C LYS A 193 -3.32 1.21 13.45
N ALA A 194 -3.73 0.54 14.52
CA ALA A 194 -3.58 -0.90 14.66
C ALA A 194 -4.36 -1.64 13.55
N ALA A 195 -5.62 -1.26 13.32
CA ALA A 195 -6.47 -1.83 12.30
C ALA A 195 -5.92 -1.61 10.88
N LEU A 196 -5.51 -0.38 10.53
CA LEU A 196 -4.94 -0.11 9.20
C LEU A 196 -3.59 -0.83 8.96
N ASP A 197 -2.84 -1.12 10.02
CA ASP A 197 -1.60 -1.90 9.94
C ASP A 197 -1.86 -3.37 9.54
N VAL A 198 -3.07 -3.90 9.81
CA VAL A 198 -3.50 -5.25 9.39
C VAL A 198 -3.50 -5.38 7.87
N LEU A 199 -3.97 -4.35 7.13
CA LEU A 199 -3.94 -4.35 5.65
C LEU A 199 -2.51 -4.54 5.10
N ARG A 200 -1.52 -3.96 5.78
CA ARG A 200 -0.11 -4.18 5.44
C ARG A 200 0.37 -5.57 5.83
N ASP A 201 -0.02 -6.04 7.01
CA ASP A 201 0.40 -7.33 7.55
C ASP A 201 -0.21 -8.53 6.80
N LEU A 202 -1.38 -8.40 6.17
CA LEU A 202 -2.06 -9.46 5.40
C LEU A 202 -1.58 -9.61 3.95
N ARG A 203 -0.58 -8.84 3.51
CA ARG A 203 -0.18 -8.84 2.09
C ARG A 203 0.41 -10.17 1.63
N ASN A 204 1.11 -10.87 2.51
CA ASN A 204 1.70 -12.16 2.16
C ASN A 204 0.60 -13.19 1.90
N GLU A 205 -0.41 -13.21 2.75
CA GLU A 205 -1.57 -14.10 2.64
C GLU A 205 -2.39 -13.79 1.39
N LEU A 206 -2.59 -12.51 1.09
CA LEU A 206 -3.29 -12.12 -0.14
C LEU A 206 -2.53 -12.53 -1.40
N ARG A 207 -1.20 -12.39 -1.44
CA ARG A 207 -0.37 -12.87 -2.57
C ARG A 207 -0.52 -14.37 -2.81
N LEU A 208 -0.58 -15.16 -1.73
CA LEU A 208 -0.81 -16.60 -1.82
C LEU A 208 -2.17 -16.96 -2.43
N ILE A 209 -3.12 -16.02 -2.47
CA ILE A 209 -4.41 -16.20 -3.15
C ILE A 209 -4.33 -15.66 -4.59
N VAL A 210 -3.96 -14.39 -4.77
CA VAL A 210 -4.25 -13.61 -6.00
C VAL A 210 -3.17 -13.70 -7.10
N ASP A 211 -1.95 -14.11 -6.76
CA ASP A 211 -0.85 -14.17 -7.72
C ASP A 211 -1.08 -15.27 -8.77
N HIS A 212 -0.45 -15.16 -9.94
CA HIS A 212 -0.51 -16.18 -11.01
C HIS A 212 -1.95 -16.64 -11.37
N GLY A 213 -2.83 -15.70 -11.70
CA GLY A 213 -4.20 -16.01 -12.13
C GLY A 213 -5.10 -16.54 -11.01
N GLY A 214 -4.84 -16.15 -9.76
CA GLY A 214 -5.64 -16.57 -8.60
C GLY A 214 -7.06 -15.98 -8.52
N LEU A 215 -7.41 -15.07 -9.43
CA LEU A 215 -8.71 -14.41 -9.56
C LEU A 215 -9.16 -14.50 -11.01
N SER A 216 -10.46 -14.37 -11.25
CA SER A 216 -10.95 -14.14 -12.61
C SER A 216 -10.42 -12.83 -13.18
N GLY A 217 -10.30 -12.71 -14.50
CA GLY A 217 -9.78 -11.50 -15.15
C GLY A 217 -10.57 -10.22 -14.79
N ALA A 218 -11.89 -10.32 -14.67
CA ALA A 218 -12.75 -9.19 -14.28
C ALA A 218 -12.51 -8.78 -12.81
N SER A 219 -12.49 -9.74 -11.89
CA SER A 219 -12.18 -9.52 -10.46
C SER A 219 -10.78 -8.94 -10.28
N ARG A 220 -9.78 -9.48 -11.00
CA ARG A 220 -8.42 -8.94 -11.00
C ARG A 220 -8.39 -7.47 -11.40
N ARG A 221 -8.99 -7.12 -12.54
CA ARG A 221 -9.00 -5.76 -13.07
C ARG A 221 -9.76 -4.78 -12.17
N ASP A 222 -11.01 -5.10 -11.87
CA ASP A 222 -11.94 -4.11 -11.30
C ASP A 222 -11.86 -4.08 -9.77
N HIS A 223 -11.69 -5.25 -9.12
CA HIS A 223 -11.67 -5.35 -7.66
C HIS A 223 -10.25 -5.24 -7.10
N LEU A 224 -9.28 -5.99 -7.61
CA LEU A 224 -7.92 -5.94 -7.06
C LEU A 224 -7.14 -4.70 -7.53
N ASP A 225 -6.95 -4.55 -8.84
CA ASP A 225 -6.06 -3.52 -9.40
C ASP A 225 -6.66 -2.12 -9.23
N ARG A 226 -7.92 -1.92 -9.65
CA ARG A 226 -8.56 -0.58 -9.70
C ARG A 226 -9.15 -0.10 -8.38
N TRP A 227 -9.51 -1.02 -7.48
CA TRP A 227 -10.18 -0.65 -6.22
C TRP A 227 -9.33 -0.95 -4.98
N TYR A 228 -9.00 -2.21 -4.71
CA TYR A 228 -8.34 -2.59 -3.46
C TYR A 228 -6.89 -2.11 -3.38
N THR A 229 -6.11 -2.25 -4.45
CA THR A 229 -4.71 -1.81 -4.48
C THR A 229 -4.54 -0.32 -4.11
N PRO A 230 -5.25 0.63 -4.74
CA PRO A 230 -5.17 2.03 -4.36
C PRO A 230 -5.78 2.34 -2.98
N LEU A 231 -6.78 1.56 -2.52
CA LEU A 231 -7.33 1.68 -1.15
C LEU A 231 -6.29 1.26 -0.11
N ASN A 232 -5.73 0.05 -0.25
CA ASN A 232 -4.67 -0.49 0.60
C ASN A 232 -3.45 0.44 0.64
N ALA A 233 -3.03 0.98 -0.50
CA ALA A 233 -1.92 1.94 -0.57
C ALA A 233 -2.22 3.21 0.24
N PHE A 234 -3.39 3.81 0.02
CA PHE A 234 -3.84 5.02 0.70
C PHE A 234 -3.91 4.85 2.23
N LEU A 235 -4.39 3.70 2.70
CA LEU A 235 -4.67 3.44 4.11
C LEU A 235 -3.46 2.92 4.91
N SER A 236 -2.53 2.19 4.28
CA SER A 236 -1.51 1.42 5.02
C SER A 236 -0.05 1.69 4.61
N ILE A 237 0.19 2.40 3.49
CA ILE A 237 1.55 2.69 2.96
C ILE A 237 1.95 4.15 3.19
N GLY A 238 1.13 4.95 3.86
CA GLY A 238 1.43 6.36 4.03
C GLY A 238 2.67 6.66 4.88
N PRO A 239 3.03 7.94 4.99
CA PRO A 239 4.31 8.33 5.56
C PRO A 239 4.31 8.17 7.09
N PRO A 240 5.47 8.27 7.77
CA PRO A 240 5.47 8.40 9.23
C PRO A 240 4.79 9.70 9.66
N ARG A 241 4.22 9.72 10.88
CA ARG A 241 3.52 10.87 11.49
C ARG A 241 4.20 12.21 11.27
N ARG A 242 5.53 12.26 11.46
CA ARG A 242 6.34 13.48 11.26
C ARG A 242 6.12 14.14 9.88
N ARG A 243 5.89 13.37 8.81
CA ARG A 243 5.65 13.96 7.48
C ARG A 243 4.28 14.61 7.36
N ILE A 244 3.28 14.10 8.07
CA ILE A 244 1.97 14.74 8.18
C ILE A 244 2.11 16.06 8.95
N GLU A 245 2.83 16.06 10.07
CA GLU A 245 3.14 17.30 10.82
C GLU A 245 3.90 18.33 9.97
N GLU A 246 4.90 17.89 9.19
CA GLU A 246 5.64 18.75 8.27
C GLU A 246 4.73 19.33 7.17
N MET A 247 3.82 18.53 6.61
CA MET A 247 2.84 18.99 5.63
C MET A 247 1.88 20.02 6.23
N THR A 248 1.35 19.76 7.43
CA THR A 248 0.50 20.70 8.19
C THR A 248 1.22 22.04 8.38
N ALA A 249 2.47 22.02 8.84
CA ALA A 249 3.28 23.22 9.07
C ALA A 249 3.54 24.02 7.78
N LEU A 250 3.77 23.34 6.65
CA LEU A 250 3.94 23.98 5.34
C LEU A 250 2.65 24.63 4.83
N ILE A 251 1.51 23.98 5.08
CA ILE A 251 0.20 24.54 4.75
C ILE A 251 0.00 25.80 5.58
N GLU A 252 0.13 25.72 6.90
CA GLU A 252 -0.02 26.85 7.83
C GLU A 252 0.88 28.04 7.50
N ALA A 253 2.14 27.80 7.13
CA ALA A 253 3.09 28.83 6.72
C ALA A 253 2.77 29.46 5.35
N GLY A 254 1.75 28.99 4.63
CA GLY A 254 1.33 29.51 3.33
C GLY A 254 2.22 29.07 2.16
N VAL A 255 3.16 28.16 2.40
CA VAL A 255 4.07 27.66 1.35
C VAL A 255 3.37 26.63 0.46
N LEU A 256 2.48 25.82 1.05
CA LEU A 256 1.74 24.77 0.36
C LEU A 256 0.23 25.02 0.42
N ASP A 257 -0.45 24.96 -0.73
CA ASP A 257 -1.89 24.82 -0.82
C ASP A 257 -2.27 23.48 -1.47
N VAL A 258 -3.30 22.83 -0.93
CA VAL A 258 -3.84 21.58 -1.48
C VAL A 258 -5.18 21.89 -2.13
N LEU A 259 -5.35 21.57 -3.41
CA LEU A 259 -6.44 22.11 -4.23
C LEU A 259 -7.81 21.44 -4.04
N GLY A 260 -7.84 20.20 -3.52
CA GLY A 260 -9.08 19.47 -3.27
C GLY A 260 -9.18 18.14 -4.04
N PRO A 261 -10.28 17.40 -3.83
CA PRO A 261 -10.53 16.11 -4.49
C PRO A 261 -10.76 16.23 -6.00
N ARG A 262 -10.62 15.11 -6.71
CA ARG A 262 -10.79 15.02 -8.17
C ARG A 262 -9.98 16.08 -8.93
N LEU A 263 -8.72 16.28 -8.52
CA LEU A 263 -7.84 17.25 -9.17
C LEU A 263 -7.82 17.04 -10.69
N GLU A 264 -8.16 18.11 -11.42
CA GLU A 264 -8.02 18.22 -12.86
C GLU A 264 -6.86 19.16 -13.17
N VAL A 265 -5.99 18.75 -14.10
CA VAL A 265 -4.86 19.55 -14.57
C VAL A 265 -4.87 19.58 -16.09
N ARG A 266 -4.78 20.77 -16.68
CA ARG A 266 -4.73 20.97 -18.14
C ARG A 266 -3.64 21.98 -18.51
N ALA A 267 -3.05 21.82 -19.68
CA ALA A 267 -2.20 22.85 -20.28
C ALA A 267 -3.09 23.92 -20.94
N GLU A 268 -2.78 25.19 -20.72
CA GLU A 268 -3.50 26.35 -21.28
C GLU A 268 -2.55 27.55 -21.38
N ASP A 269 -2.46 28.16 -22.57
CA ASP A 269 -1.67 29.37 -22.84
C ASP A 269 -0.23 29.29 -22.29
N GLY A 270 0.48 28.19 -22.56
CA GLY A 270 1.86 28.00 -22.12
C GLY A 270 2.04 27.80 -20.60
N ALA A 271 0.97 27.55 -19.85
CA ALA A 271 1.04 27.19 -18.43
C ALA A 271 0.10 26.02 -18.10
N TRP A 272 0.07 25.65 -16.83
CA TRP A 272 -0.81 24.63 -16.28
C TRP A 272 -1.90 25.28 -15.46
N VAL A 273 -3.14 24.88 -15.71
CA VAL A 273 -4.30 25.25 -14.88
C VAL A 273 -4.77 24.00 -14.14
N ALA A 274 -4.80 24.10 -12.83
CA ALA A 274 -5.22 23.03 -11.94
C ALA A 274 -6.43 23.47 -11.12
N ARG A 275 -7.45 22.61 -10.97
CA ARG A 275 -8.63 22.89 -10.14
C ARG A 275 -9.22 21.61 -9.55
N SER A 276 -9.95 21.77 -8.45
CA SER A 276 -10.85 20.75 -7.93
C SER A 276 -12.30 21.16 -8.25
N PRO A 277 -13.09 20.31 -8.92
CA PRO A 277 -14.52 20.59 -9.11
C PRO A 277 -15.33 20.52 -7.81
N ASP A 278 -14.80 19.94 -6.74
CA ASP A 278 -15.44 19.88 -5.41
C ASP A 278 -15.17 21.11 -4.54
N VAL A 279 -14.29 22.00 -4.99
CA VAL A 279 -13.89 23.19 -4.25
C VAL A 279 -14.01 24.39 -5.20
N PRO A 280 -15.15 25.10 -5.21
CA PRO A 280 -15.36 26.29 -6.03
C PRO A 280 -14.24 27.31 -5.80
N GLY A 281 -13.78 27.98 -6.87
CA GLY A 281 -12.69 28.97 -6.76
C GLY A 281 -11.29 28.39 -6.49
N SER A 282 -11.10 27.07 -6.54
CA SER A 282 -9.79 26.42 -6.36
C SER A 282 -8.84 26.50 -7.55
N ALA A 283 -9.24 27.14 -8.65
CA ALA A 283 -8.44 27.19 -9.85
C ALA A 283 -7.14 27.98 -9.62
N VAL A 284 -6.01 27.37 -9.97
CA VAL A 284 -4.68 28.00 -9.91
C VAL A 284 -3.96 27.84 -11.23
N ARG A 285 -3.10 28.81 -11.55
CA ARG A 285 -2.25 28.79 -12.73
C ARG A 285 -0.78 28.68 -12.29
N ALA A 286 -0.04 27.74 -12.89
CA ALA A 286 1.36 27.47 -12.57
C ALA A 286 2.18 27.24 -13.84
N ILE A 287 3.43 27.70 -13.85
CA ILE A 287 4.34 27.54 -15.00
C ILE A 287 5.05 26.18 -15.02
N THR A 288 5.05 25.47 -13.90
CA THR A 288 5.75 24.19 -13.74
C THR A 288 4.78 23.15 -13.18
N LEU A 289 4.74 21.99 -13.81
CA LEU A 289 4.06 20.79 -13.30
C LEU A 289 5.11 19.76 -12.91
N VAL A 290 5.02 19.26 -11.68
CA VAL A 290 5.77 18.08 -11.23
C VAL A 290 4.80 16.92 -11.14
N GLU A 291 4.92 15.96 -12.06
CA GLU A 291 4.16 14.72 -11.99
C GLU A 291 4.80 13.82 -10.92
N ALA A 292 4.19 13.80 -9.73
CA ALA A 292 4.68 13.08 -8.55
C ALA A 292 3.99 11.71 -8.35
N ARG A 293 3.38 11.14 -9.40
CA ARG A 293 2.86 9.77 -9.39
C ARG A 293 3.89 8.80 -9.97
N LEU A 294 3.97 7.62 -9.36
CA LEU A 294 4.65 6.48 -9.97
C LEU A 294 3.70 5.88 -11.02
N PRO A 295 4.11 5.76 -12.31
CA PRO A 295 3.30 5.07 -13.30
C PRO A 295 3.12 3.59 -12.92
N GLU A 296 1.95 3.04 -13.24
CA GLU A 296 1.71 1.60 -13.13
C GLU A 296 2.66 0.86 -14.09
N PRO A 297 3.32 -0.24 -13.66
CA PRO A 297 4.14 -1.05 -14.53
C PRO A 297 3.32 -1.59 -15.71
N ASP A 298 3.78 -1.32 -16.93
CA ASP A 298 3.15 -1.82 -18.15
C ASP A 298 4.22 -2.09 -19.20
N LEU A 299 4.48 -3.37 -19.45
CA LEU A 299 5.45 -3.86 -20.43
C LEU A 299 5.24 -3.25 -21.82
N ARG A 300 3.99 -2.96 -22.20
CA ARG A 300 3.65 -2.39 -23.51
C ARG A 300 4.04 -0.92 -23.65
N ARG A 301 4.28 -0.24 -22.52
CA ARG A 301 4.62 1.20 -22.43
C ARG A 301 5.98 1.44 -21.77
N THR A 302 6.81 0.41 -21.65
CA THR A 302 8.12 0.51 -21.01
C THR A 302 9.09 1.37 -21.82
N ALA A 303 9.91 2.16 -21.12
CA ALA A 303 11.04 2.88 -21.70
C ALA A 303 12.36 2.10 -21.60
N ASP A 304 12.34 0.91 -20.99
CA ASP A 304 13.50 0.02 -20.90
C ASP A 304 13.75 -0.67 -22.25
N GLU A 305 14.92 -0.40 -22.85
CA GLU A 305 15.26 -0.89 -24.20
C GLU A 305 15.31 -2.41 -24.30
N LEU A 306 15.74 -3.10 -23.23
CA LEU A 306 15.81 -4.56 -23.19
C LEU A 306 14.39 -5.15 -23.20
N LEU A 307 13.51 -4.67 -22.31
CA LEU A 307 12.14 -5.15 -22.24
C LEU A 307 11.35 -4.82 -23.51
N ALA A 308 11.51 -3.62 -24.05
CA ALA A 308 10.90 -3.22 -25.31
C ALA A 308 11.38 -4.09 -26.48
N GLY A 309 12.69 -4.39 -26.54
CA GLY A 309 13.28 -5.28 -27.55
C GLY A 309 12.78 -6.72 -27.43
N LEU A 310 12.69 -7.27 -26.22
CA LEU A 310 12.14 -8.60 -25.98
C LEU A 310 10.68 -8.70 -26.40
N LEU A 311 9.86 -7.70 -26.07
CA LEU A 311 8.44 -7.67 -26.45
C LEU A 311 8.31 -7.60 -27.98
N LYS A 312 9.04 -6.68 -28.63
CA LYS A 312 9.01 -6.50 -30.09
C LYS A 312 9.41 -7.76 -30.85
N THR A 313 10.37 -8.52 -30.32
CA THR A 313 10.86 -9.76 -30.93
C THR A 313 10.08 -11.00 -30.50
N GLY A 314 9.01 -10.84 -29.71
CA GLY A 314 8.18 -11.94 -29.21
C GLY A 314 8.86 -12.83 -28.17
N ARG A 315 10.00 -12.40 -27.61
CA ARG A 315 10.80 -13.14 -26.61
C ARG A 315 10.29 -12.97 -25.17
N CYS A 316 9.25 -12.16 -24.99
CA CYS A 316 8.43 -12.09 -23.79
C CYS A 316 6.99 -11.71 -24.18
N ARG A 317 6.06 -11.73 -23.22
CA ARG A 317 4.70 -11.21 -23.39
C ARG A 317 4.17 -10.55 -22.11
N PRO A 318 3.12 -9.70 -22.20
CA PRO A 318 2.36 -9.27 -21.04
C PRO A 318 1.62 -10.45 -20.40
N HIS A 319 1.55 -10.45 -19.07
CA HIS A 319 0.74 -11.42 -18.33
C HIS A 319 -0.75 -11.16 -18.58
N THR A 320 -1.50 -12.25 -18.74
CA THR A 320 -2.93 -12.23 -19.05
C THR A 320 -3.69 -13.16 -18.12
N VAL A 321 -4.83 -12.71 -17.61
CA VAL A 321 -5.77 -13.49 -16.80
C VAL A 321 -7.16 -13.35 -17.41
N ASP A 322 -7.75 -14.44 -17.91
CA ASP A 322 -9.06 -14.45 -18.61
C ASP A 322 -9.24 -13.30 -19.62
N GLY A 323 -8.24 -13.08 -20.48
CA GLY A 323 -8.25 -12.03 -21.50
C GLY A 323 -7.96 -10.62 -20.99
N TYR A 324 -7.77 -10.41 -19.69
CA TYR A 324 -7.28 -9.15 -19.13
C TYR A 324 -5.75 -9.14 -19.08
N GLU A 325 -5.12 -8.29 -19.90
CA GLU A 325 -3.68 -8.02 -19.84
C GLU A 325 -3.35 -7.09 -18.66
N THR A 326 -2.59 -7.60 -17.69
CA THR A 326 -2.27 -6.86 -16.45
C THR A 326 -1.13 -5.85 -16.64
N GLY A 327 -0.36 -5.97 -17.73
CA GLY A 327 0.82 -5.14 -18.01
C GLY A 327 2.12 -5.70 -17.44
N GLY A 328 2.07 -6.68 -16.52
CA GLY A 328 3.25 -7.34 -15.99
C GLY A 328 3.97 -8.21 -17.02
N LEU A 329 5.27 -8.40 -16.85
CA LEU A 329 6.08 -9.35 -17.62
C LEU A 329 5.71 -10.78 -17.22
N ASP A 330 5.25 -11.59 -18.17
CA ASP A 330 4.76 -12.94 -17.88
C ASP A 330 5.88 -13.90 -17.51
N VAL A 331 5.70 -14.58 -16.37
CA VAL A 331 6.66 -15.53 -15.82
C VAL A 331 5.95 -16.74 -15.23
N THR A 332 6.63 -17.88 -15.22
CA THR A 332 6.16 -19.06 -14.50
C THR A 332 6.02 -18.77 -12.99
N PRO A 333 5.35 -19.63 -12.21
CA PRO A 333 5.63 -19.74 -10.78
C PRO A 333 7.14 -19.90 -10.50
N ARG A 334 7.54 -19.80 -9.23
CA ARG A 334 8.94 -19.98 -8.78
C ARG A 334 9.61 -21.11 -9.59
N PRO A 335 10.72 -20.84 -10.31
CA PRO A 335 11.68 -19.74 -10.11
C PRO A 335 11.51 -18.53 -11.07
N TYR A 336 10.31 -18.26 -11.59
CA TYR A 336 10.00 -17.07 -12.39
C TYR A 336 10.72 -16.99 -13.73
N ARG A 337 10.63 -18.08 -14.50
CA ARG A 337 11.17 -18.14 -15.86
C ARG A 337 10.30 -17.31 -16.80
N LEU A 338 10.95 -16.56 -17.68
CA LEU A 338 10.29 -15.74 -18.68
C LEU A 338 9.46 -16.58 -19.65
N ILE A 339 8.26 -16.13 -19.97
CA ILE A 339 7.36 -16.76 -20.95
C ILE A 339 7.29 -15.89 -22.21
N ASP A 340 7.46 -16.51 -23.38
CA ASP A 340 7.43 -15.81 -24.66
C ASP A 340 6.01 -15.68 -25.25
N ARG A 341 5.87 -15.02 -26.41
CA ARG A 341 4.55 -14.77 -27.03
C ARG A 341 3.82 -16.05 -27.40
N GLN A 342 4.55 -17.14 -27.66
CA GLN A 342 3.99 -18.46 -27.98
C GLN A 342 3.67 -19.28 -26.74
N GLY A 343 3.97 -18.77 -25.54
CA GLY A 343 3.79 -19.48 -24.28
C GLY A 343 4.94 -20.41 -23.91
N ALA A 344 6.06 -20.38 -24.64
CA ALA A 344 7.22 -21.20 -24.32
C ALA A 344 8.01 -20.60 -23.16
N VAL A 345 8.39 -21.45 -22.21
CA VAL A 345 9.17 -21.07 -21.03
C VAL A 345 10.65 -21.05 -21.37
N HIS A 346 11.32 -19.93 -21.11
CA HIS A 346 12.74 -19.80 -21.40
C HIS A 346 13.61 -20.55 -20.37
N ALA A 347 14.50 -21.43 -20.84
CA ALA A 347 15.32 -22.30 -20.00
C ALA A 347 16.37 -21.56 -19.13
N ARG A 348 16.69 -20.30 -19.45
CA ARG A 348 17.77 -19.53 -18.78
C ARG A 348 17.48 -18.04 -18.57
N ARG A 349 16.24 -17.59 -18.75
CA ARG A 349 15.86 -16.19 -18.54
C ARG A 349 14.83 -16.15 -17.44
N PHE A 350 15.04 -15.25 -16.51
CA PHE A 350 14.25 -15.11 -15.31
C PHE A 350 13.92 -13.63 -15.12
N ALA A 351 12.80 -13.34 -14.48
CA ALA A 351 12.45 -11.98 -14.10
C ALA A 351 11.66 -11.99 -12.79
N PHE A 352 11.92 -11.03 -11.92
CA PHE A 352 11.22 -10.84 -10.66
C PHE A 352 11.27 -9.36 -10.25
N GLY A 353 10.43 -8.95 -9.30
CA GLY A 353 10.33 -7.56 -8.86
C GLY A 353 9.35 -6.73 -9.69
N VAL A 354 9.55 -5.40 -9.74
CA VAL A 354 8.60 -4.44 -10.35
C VAL A 354 8.14 -4.80 -11.76
N PRO A 355 9.00 -5.32 -12.67
CA PRO A 355 8.55 -5.72 -14.01
C PRO A 355 7.49 -6.82 -14.02
N THR A 356 7.36 -7.63 -12.96
CA THR A 356 6.36 -8.70 -12.84
C THR A 356 5.14 -8.30 -12.02
N GLU A 357 4.99 -7.01 -11.66
CA GLU A 357 3.74 -6.47 -11.10
C GLU A 357 2.60 -6.75 -12.09
N GLY A 358 1.54 -7.42 -11.63
CA GLY A 358 0.51 -7.95 -12.53
C GLY A 358 0.48 -9.48 -12.57
N VAL A 359 1.63 -10.13 -12.48
CA VAL A 359 1.74 -11.57 -12.14
C VAL A 359 1.68 -11.73 -10.63
N HIS A 360 2.48 -10.90 -9.94
CA HIS A 360 2.51 -10.76 -8.50
C HIS A 360 1.84 -9.46 -8.09
N TRP A 361 1.27 -9.44 -6.89
CA TRP A 361 0.67 -8.26 -6.31
C TRP A 361 1.63 -7.53 -5.35
N VAL A 362 1.85 -6.23 -5.56
CA VAL A 362 2.66 -5.34 -4.71
C VAL A 362 4.13 -5.79 -4.64
N THR A 363 4.81 -5.75 -5.78
CA THR A 363 6.23 -6.07 -5.94
C THR A 363 7.15 -4.95 -5.48
N ALA A 364 6.68 -3.69 -5.49
CA ALA A 364 7.39 -2.51 -4.98
C ALA A 364 7.34 -2.42 -3.44
N ALA A 365 7.74 -3.50 -2.76
CA ALA A 365 7.78 -3.59 -1.29
C ALA A 365 9.21 -3.86 -0.80
N GLY A 366 9.62 -3.13 0.25
CA GLY A 366 10.89 -3.38 0.92
C GLY A 366 10.85 -4.64 1.79
N ALA A 367 12.01 -5.29 1.95
CA ALA A 367 12.17 -6.41 2.86
C ALA A 367 11.91 -5.97 4.31
N ARG A 368 11.35 -6.89 5.10
CA ARG A 368 10.98 -6.65 6.50
C ARG A 368 11.57 -7.74 7.41
N PRO A 369 12.13 -7.37 8.58
CA PRO A 369 12.60 -8.34 9.55
C PRO A 369 11.48 -9.24 10.11
N GLY A 370 11.82 -10.48 10.47
CA GLY A 370 10.90 -11.42 11.14
C GLY A 370 9.74 -11.93 10.29
N VAL A 371 9.74 -11.63 8.99
CA VAL A 371 8.81 -12.22 8.03
C VAL A 371 9.63 -12.82 6.90
N ASP A 372 9.18 -13.96 6.37
CA ASP A 372 9.70 -14.50 5.11
C ASP A 372 9.30 -13.53 3.99
N SER A 373 10.15 -12.52 3.78
CA SER A 373 9.90 -11.47 2.81
C SER A 373 9.97 -12.08 1.41
N VAL A 374 8.83 -12.10 0.72
CA VAL A 374 8.66 -12.74 -0.60
C VAL A 374 9.77 -12.33 -1.56
N THR A 375 10.14 -11.05 -1.63
CA THR A 375 11.25 -10.56 -2.47
C THR A 375 12.59 -11.27 -2.21
N LEU A 376 12.90 -11.61 -0.96
CA LEU A 376 14.15 -12.30 -0.60
C LEU A 376 14.08 -13.80 -0.89
N SER A 377 12.96 -14.46 -0.54
CA SER A 377 12.81 -15.89 -0.86
C SER A 377 12.65 -16.16 -2.36
N ASP A 378 12.06 -15.23 -3.11
CA ASP A 378 12.02 -15.24 -4.57
C ASP A 378 13.42 -15.08 -5.18
N ALA A 379 14.20 -14.12 -4.66
CA ALA A 379 15.57 -13.91 -5.10
C ALA A 379 16.44 -15.16 -4.85
N ASP A 380 16.32 -15.81 -3.68
CA ASP A 380 17.04 -17.05 -3.36
C ASP A 380 16.63 -18.19 -4.32
N ALA A 381 15.33 -18.40 -4.54
CA ALA A 381 14.84 -19.43 -5.46
C ALA A 381 15.35 -19.22 -6.89
N MET A 382 15.32 -17.96 -7.37
CA MET A 382 15.85 -17.59 -8.68
C MET A 382 17.37 -17.77 -8.74
N ALA A 383 18.12 -17.33 -7.73
CA ALA A 383 19.57 -17.48 -7.66
C ALA A 383 19.99 -18.96 -7.75
N ARG A 384 19.34 -19.86 -6.99
CA ARG A 384 19.58 -21.30 -7.08
C ARG A 384 19.27 -21.86 -8.46
N ALA A 385 18.21 -21.38 -9.11
CA ALA A 385 17.86 -21.80 -10.46
C ALA A 385 18.87 -21.32 -11.51
N VAL A 386 19.37 -20.09 -11.38
CA VAL A 386 20.42 -19.52 -12.23
C VAL A 386 21.72 -20.33 -12.09
N LEU A 387 22.16 -20.61 -10.86
CA LEU A 387 23.36 -21.41 -10.59
C LEU A 387 23.27 -22.82 -11.20
N ARG A 388 22.14 -23.51 -11.02
CA ARG A 388 21.91 -24.83 -11.64
C ARG A 388 21.91 -24.76 -13.16
N ALA A 389 21.32 -23.71 -13.73
CA ALA A 389 21.28 -23.52 -15.18
C ALA A 389 22.65 -23.17 -15.77
N ALA A 390 23.55 -22.54 -15.00
CA ALA A 390 24.93 -22.28 -15.38
C ALA A 390 25.80 -23.55 -15.29
N ALA A 391 25.66 -24.31 -14.21
CA ALA A 391 26.39 -25.57 -14.01
C ALA A 391 26.06 -26.62 -15.07
N SER A 392 24.84 -26.66 -15.62
CA SER A 392 24.51 -27.60 -16.71
C SER A 392 25.12 -27.23 -18.07
N VAL A 393 25.71 -26.04 -18.20
CA VAL A 393 26.47 -25.61 -19.40
C VAL A 393 27.94 -25.97 -19.26
N ALA A 394 28.45 -25.95 -18.03
CA ALA A 394 29.76 -26.47 -17.69
C ALA A 394 29.66 -28.01 -17.60
N GLY A 395 29.98 -28.73 -18.67
CA GLY A 395 30.26 -30.17 -18.58
C GLY A 395 31.39 -30.46 -17.58
N PRO A 396 31.73 -31.75 -17.32
CA PRO A 396 32.76 -32.12 -16.36
C PRO A 396 34.06 -31.34 -16.64
N GLU A 397 34.61 -30.75 -15.59
CA GLU A 397 35.63 -29.71 -15.58
C GLU A 397 36.76 -29.91 -16.60
N THR A 398 36.99 -28.88 -17.42
CA THR A 398 38.37 -28.50 -17.72
C THR A 398 38.88 -27.75 -16.50
N GLU A 399 40.01 -28.19 -15.93
CA GLU A 399 40.58 -27.65 -14.69
C GLU A 399 40.56 -26.11 -14.68
N PRO A 400 40.13 -25.47 -13.58
CA PRO A 400 40.24 -24.02 -13.45
C PRO A 400 41.73 -23.64 -13.38
N ASP A 401 42.15 -22.72 -14.25
CA ASP A 401 43.46 -22.08 -14.17
C ASP A 401 43.67 -21.54 -12.74
N PRO A 402 44.79 -21.86 -12.07
CA PRO A 402 45.00 -21.48 -10.68
C PRO A 402 45.00 -19.97 -10.57
N TRP A 403 44.05 -19.44 -9.79
CA TRP A 403 43.99 -18.02 -9.47
C TRP A 403 45.31 -17.61 -8.80
N LEU A 404 45.97 -16.59 -9.37
CA LEU A 404 47.14 -15.96 -8.78
C LEU A 404 46.77 -15.48 -7.38
N ASN A 405 47.38 -16.12 -6.36
CA ASN A 405 47.33 -15.66 -4.98
C ASN A 405 47.80 -14.21 -4.92
N VAL A 406 46.87 -13.29 -4.68
CA VAL A 406 47.23 -11.94 -4.23
C VAL A 406 47.54 -12.06 -2.74
N GLU A 407 48.82 -12.05 -2.40
CA GLU A 407 49.28 -11.90 -1.03
C GLU A 407 48.69 -10.61 -0.45
N LEU A 408 47.82 -10.75 0.54
CA LEU A 408 47.44 -9.64 1.42
C LEU A 408 48.66 -9.35 2.30
N ALA A 409 49.36 -8.26 1.99
CA ALA A 409 50.40 -7.72 2.85
C ALA A 409 49.78 -7.44 4.24
N SER A 410 50.30 -8.12 5.26
CA SER A 410 50.05 -7.79 6.65
C SER A 410 50.59 -6.39 6.92
N ILE A 411 49.75 -5.52 7.47
CA ILE A 411 50.15 -4.23 8.02
C ILE A 411 50.55 -4.50 9.48
N ASP A 412 51.82 -4.26 9.82
CA ASP A 412 52.32 -4.14 11.19
C ASP A 412 51.80 -2.85 11.86
#